data_AF-L7M3Z7-F1
#
_entry.id   AF-L7M3Z7-F1
#
_cell.length_a   1.000
_cell.length_b   1.000
_cell.length_c   1.000
_cell.angle_alpha   90.00
_cell.angle_beta   90.00
_cell.angle_gamma   90.00
#
_symmetry.space_group_name_H-M   'P 1'
#
loop_
_entity.id
_entity.type
_entity.pdbx_description
1 polymer ?
#
loop_
_entity_poly.entity_id
_entity_poly.type
_entity_poly.pdbx_seq_one_letter_code
_entity_poly.pdbx_strand_id
1 'polypeptide(L)'
;MALSVSAVWRGFLTNKHIIRRSIGATSCCARLTQNSARGLATQKHSSTGTLPPAPKRPPSGFILFAADTRKTVLKENPALTPTEVIKAVAGKWKTADDVTRNKYAALARERFEQYEKEKAAYTSQLTEQQREALEEVRLDKKLKITKRRLNDKLKELDKPKAAQSAYVLFSNEMRKKLQDKPPKEVMTQLGAMWKQLPEEKKQVSHFGKHF
;
A
#
# COMPACT_ATOMS: atom_id res chain seq x y z
N MET A 1 -37.71 -61.25 -13.58
CA MET A 1 -36.63 -61.86 -12.79
C MET A 1 -36.00 -60.78 -11.93
N ALA A 2 -35.83 -61.10 -10.63
CA ALA A 2 -35.11 -60.40 -9.56
C ALA A 2 -35.45 -58.91 -9.32
N LEU A 3 -36.28 -58.56 -8.34
CA LEU A 3 -36.01 -58.54 -6.87
C LEU A 3 -34.90 -57.54 -6.52
N SER A 4 -35.25 -56.37 -5.98
CA SER A 4 -35.33 -56.10 -4.53
C SER A 4 -34.16 -55.14 -4.18
N VAL A 5 -34.11 -54.31 -3.15
CA VAL A 5 -34.66 -54.43 -1.80
C VAL A 5 -34.69 -53.01 -1.19
N SER A 6 -35.80 -52.71 -0.50
CA SER A 6 -35.90 -51.88 0.72
C SER A 6 -35.76 -50.34 0.66
N ALA A 7 -36.77 -49.57 1.07
CA ALA A 7 -37.47 -49.50 2.38
C ALA A 7 -36.60 -48.75 3.42
N VAL A 8 -37.09 -47.88 4.30
CA VAL A 8 -38.45 -47.47 4.65
C VAL A 8 -38.32 -46.20 5.54
N TRP A 9 -39.25 -45.26 5.34
CA TRP A 9 -39.93 -44.37 6.30
C TRP A 9 -39.18 -43.74 7.50
N ARG A 10 -39.18 -42.41 7.63
CA ARG A 10 -40.22 -41.50 8.18
C ARG A 10 -40.50 -41.65 9.69
N GLY A 11 -40.41 -40.50 10.37
CA GLY A 11 -41.07 -40.17 11.65
C GLY A 11 -40.17 -40.36 12.87
N PHE A 12 -40.24 -39.61 13.96
CA PHE A 12 -41.26 -38.66 14.40
C PHE A 12 -40.73 -37.95 15.68
N LEU A 13 -41.20 -36.71 15.93
CA LEU A 13 -41.34 -35.97 17.21
C LEU A 13 -40.10 -35.62 18.08
N THR A 14 -39.73 -34.34 18.20
CA THR A 14 -40.09 -33.33 19.25
C THR A 14 -39.60 -33.59 20.68
N ASN A 15 -38.84 -32.62 21.24
CA ASN A 15 -38.93 -32.26 22.64
C ASN A 15 -38.37 -30.84 22.91
N LYS A 16 -39.17 -30.01 23.60
CA LYS A 16 -38.82 -28.68 24.12
C LYS A 16 -38.03 -28.84 25.42
N HIS A 17 -36.94 -28.09 25.60
CA HIS A 17 -36.59 -27.55 26.92
C HIS A 17 -35.86 -26.21 26.82
N ILE A 18 -36.49 -25.22 27.44
CA ILE A 18 -35.96 -23.91 27.82
C ILE A 18 -34.88 -24.13 28.89
N ILE A 19 -33.65 -23.64 28.65
CA ILE A 19 -32.74 -23.25 29.73
C ILE A 19 -32.16 -21.87 29.40
N ARG A 20 -32.68 -20.91 30.15
CA ARG A 20 -32.22 -19.54 30.34
C ARG A 20 -30.80 -19.59 30.95
N ARG A 21 -29.76 -19.10 30.26
CA ARG A 21 -28.45 -18.87 30.89
C ARG A 21 -28.15 -17.37 30.94
N SER A 22 -27.91 -16.93 32.16
CA SER A 22 -27.80 -15.56 32.65
C SER A 22 -26.68 -14.77 32.00
N ILE A 23 -26.96 -13.48 31.86
CA ILE A 23 -26.01 -12.39 31.79
C ILE A 23 -25.07 -12.49 32.99
N GLY A 24 -23.78 -12.65 32.72
CA GLY A 24 -22.70 -12.55 33.67
C GLY A 24 -21.60 -11.71 33.02
N ALA A 25 -21.76 -10.39 33.09
CA ALA A 25 -20.70 -9.45 32.79
C ALA A 25 -19.66 -9.53 33.90
N THR A 26 -18.59 -10.28 33.70
CA THR A 26 -17.36 -10.14 34.48
C THR A 26 -16.25 -9.65 33.57
N SER A 27 -15.99 -8.37 33.74
CA SER A 27 -14.70 -7.73 33.52
C SER A 27 -13.56 -8.70 33.88
N CYS A 28 -12.72 -9.02 32.89
CA CYS A 28 -11.36 -9.41 33.16
C CYS A 28 -10.47 -8.81 32.07
N CYS A 29 -9.87 -7.66 32.39
CA CYS A 29 -8.71 -7.12 31.71
C CYS A 29 -7.54 -8.10 31.85
N ALA A 30 -7.44 -9.07 30.94
CA ALA A 30 -6.21 -9.83 30.76
C ALA A 30 -5.24 -8.99 29.91
N ARG A 31 -4.44 -8.19 30.61
CA ARG A 31 -3.21 -7.57 30.11
C ARG A 31 -2.27 -8.68 29.61
N LEU A 32 -2.34 -8.99 28.31
CA LEU A 32 -1.34 -9.80 27.62
C LEU A 32 -0.06 -8.97 27.49
N THR A 33 0.74 -8.97 28.57
CA THR A 33 2.19 -8.80 28.46
C THR A 33 2.73 -10.06 27.81
N GLN A 34 3.02 -9.97 26.52
CA GLN A 34 4.21 -10.55 25.91
C GLN A 34 4.33 -9.97 24.51
N ASN A 35 5.17 -8.95 24.41
CA ASN A 35 5.84 -8.55 23.19
C ASN A 35 6.63 -9.76 22.65
N SER A 36 5.99 -10.60 21.85
CA SER A 36 6.66 -11.63 21.04
C SER A 36 6.11 -11.59 19.62
N ALA A 37 6.30 -10.43 18.96
CA ALA A 37 6.04 -10.28 17.52
C ALA A 37 6.77 -9.06 16.91
N ARG A 38 7.83 -8.56 17.54
CA ARG A 38 8.73 -7.58 16.94
C ARG A 38 10.03 -8.28 16.60
N GLY A 39 10.11 -8.85 15.40
CA GLY A 39 11.30 -9.59 15.01
C GLY A 39 11.37 -10.18 13.61
N LEU A 40 10.40 -9.96 12.72
CA LEU A 40 10.67 -10.08 11.28
C LEU A 40 11.10 -8.70 10.79
N ALA A 41 12.31 -8.31 11.18
CA ALA A 41 13.06 -7.31 10.46
C ALA A 41 13.26 -7.88 9.05
N THR A 42 12.36 -7.55 8.13
CA THR A 42 12.58 -7.73 6.70
C THR A 42 13.93 -7.08 6.42
N GLN A 43 14.95 -7.90 6.15
CA GLN A 43 16.24 -7.39 5.75
C GLN A 43 15.98 -6.45 4.58
N LYS A 44 16.31 -5.18 4.76
CA LYS A 44 16.18 -4.18 3.71
C LYS A 44 17.32 -4.44 2.73
N HIS A 45 17.20 -5.51 1.96
CA HIS A 45 18.03 -5.71 0.79
C HIS A 45 17.63 -4.60 -0.19
N SER A 46 18.44 -3.54 -0.23
CA SER A 46 18.45 -2.63 -1.37
C SER A 46 19.04 -3.41 -2.55
N SER A 47 18.24 -4.30 -3.13
CA SER A 47 18.57 -5.17 -4.27
C SER A 47 18.64 -4.41 -5.60
N THR A 48 18.94 -3.12 -5.57
CA THR A 48 19.15 -2.33 -6.80
C THR A 48 20.51 -2.58 -7.44
N GLY A 49 21.43 -3.29 -6.76
CA GLY A 49 22.78 -3.57 -7.27
C GLY A 49 23.02 -4.98 -7.82
N THR A 50 22.09 -5.94 -7.68
CA THR A 50 22.38 -7.37 -7.95
C THR A 50 21.46 -7.99 -9.01
N LEU A 51 20.38 -7.32 -9.41
CA LEU A 51 19.43 -7.84 -10.38
C LEU A 51 19.68 -7.23 -11.77
N PRO A 52 19.73 -8.04 -12.84
CA PRO A 52 19.87 -7.52 -14.18
C PRO A 52 18.65 -6.63 -14.50
N PRO A 53 18.82 -5.51 -15.23
CA PRO A 53 17.75 -4.57 -15.48
C PRO A 53 16.65 -5.22 -16.33
N ALA A 54 15.43 -5.32 -15.77
CA ALA A 54 14.30 -5.90 -16.48
C ALA A 54 13.83 -4.99 -17.63
N PRO A 55 13.52 -5.55 -18.82
CA PRO A 55 13.00 -4.76 -19.92
C PRO A 55 11.64 -4.16 -19.51
N LYS A 56 11.45 -2.89 -19.86
CA LYS A 56 10.22 -2.14 -19.53
C LYS A 56 9.19 -2.34 -20.62
N ARG A 57 7.91 -2.41 -20.25
CA ARG A 57 6.81 -2.46 -21.21
C ARG A 57 6.85 -1.22 -22.12
N PRO A 58 6.74 -1.37 -23.45
CA PRO A 58 6.79 -0.26 -24.37
C PRO A 58 5.52 0.59 -24.26
N PRO A 59 5.60 1.87 -24.64
CA PRO A 59 4.45 2.78 -24.65
C PRO A 59 3.39 2.31 -25.68
N SER A 60 2.11 2.53 -25.35
CA SER A 60 1.02 2.30 -26.30
C SER A 60 0.98 3.39 -27.38
N GLY A 61 0.21 3.17 -28.45
CA GLY A 61 0.10 4.12 -29.56
C GLY A 61 -0.31 5.53 -29.13
N PHE A 62 -1.26 5.65 -28.20
CA PHE A 62 -1.62 6.95 -27.62
C PHE A 62 -0.46 7.61 -26.87
N ILE A 63 0.33 6.85 -26.10
CA ILE A 63 1.45 7.41 -25.34
C ILE A 63 2.57 7.88 -26.30
N LEU A 64 2.79 7.17 -27.40
CA LEU A 64 3.71 7.59 -28.46
C LEU A 64 3.21 8.91 -29.10
N PHE A 65 1.95 8.97 -29.51
CA PHE A 65 1.33 10.19 -30.02
C PHE A 65 1.41 11.35 -29.02
N ALA A 66 1.17 11.07 -27.74
CA ALA A 66 1.22 12.08 -26.70
C ALA A 66 2.64 12.59 -26.46
N ALA A 67 3.67 11.73 -26.58
CA ALA A 67 5.05 12.15 -26.45
C ALA A 67 5.44 13.16 -27.56
N ASP A 68 4.98 12.93 -28.79
CA ASP A 68 5.26 13.80 -29.94
C ASP A 68 4.49 15.12 -29.84
N THR A 69 3.19 15.05 -29.57
CA THR A 69 2.29 16.21 -29.63
C THR A 69 2.33 17.08 -28.38
N ARG A 70 2.68 16.53 -27.21
CA ARG A 70 2.74 17.29 -25.96
C ARG A 70 3.66 18.50 -26.06
N LYS A 71 4.81 18.38 -26.75
CA LYS A 71 5.75 19.49 -26.92
C LYS A 71 5.14 20.63 -27.75
N THR A 72 4.38 20.29 -28.79
CA THR A 72 3.69 21.28 -29.63
C THR A 72 2.58 21.97 -28.85
N VAL A 73 1.74 21.21 -28.14
CA VAL A 73 0.65 21.77 -27.33
C VAL A 73 1.16 22.66 -26.20
N LEU A 74 2.29 22.30 -25.58
CA LEU A 74 2.93 23.12 -24.55
C LEU A 74 3.49 24.43 -25.12
N LYS A 75 4.01 24.44 -26.35
CA LYS A 75 4.46 25.67 -27.03
C LYS A 75 3.29 26.58 -27.41
N GLU A 76 2.19 25.99 -27.88
CA GLU A 76 0.95 26.71 -28.19
C GLU A 76 0.32 27.30 -26.91
N ASN A 77 0.48 26.63 -25.77
CA ASN A 77 -0.16 26.98 -24.51
C ASN A 77 0.83 26.90 -23.33
N PRO A 78 1.79 27.83 -23.21
CA PRO A 78 2.81 27.78 -22.17
C PRO A 78 2.27 28.02 -20.75
N ALA A 79 1.08 28.59 -20.62
CA ALA A 79 0.42 28.86 -19.35
C ALA A 79 -0.34 27.64 -18.76
N LEU A 80 -0.58 26.59 -19.56
CA LEU A 80 -1.37 25.44 -19.11
C LEU A 80 -0.56 24.51 -18.21
N THR A 81 -1.25 23.91 -17.24
CA THR A 81 -0.64 22.88 -16.41
C THR A 81 -0.37 21.62 -17.23
N PRO A 82 0.66 20.81 -16.88
CA PRO A 82 0.94 19.56 -17.59
C PRO A 82 -0.26 18.62 -17.68
N THR A 83 -1.15 18.64 -16.68
CA THR A 83 -2.38 17.84 -16.65
C THR A 83 -3.36 18.29 -17.74
N GLU A 84 -3.52 19.60 -17.94
CA GLU A 84 -4.41 20.16 -18.97
C GLU A 84 -3.84 19.93 -20.37
N VAL A 85 -2.53 20.03 -20.54
CA VAL A 85 -1.86 19.71 -21.82
C VAL A 85 -2.15 18.26 -22.23
N ILE A 86 -2.05 17.30 -21.30
CA ILE A 86 -2.36 15.89 -21.60
C ILE A 86 -3.86 15.70 -21.91
N LYS A 87 -4.76 16.43 -21.25
CA LYS A 87 -6.20 16.41 -21.58
C LYS A 87 -6.45 16.94 -23.01
N ALA A 88 -5.81 18.03 -23.40
CA ALA A 88 -5.91 18.57 -24.74
C ALA A 88 -5.39 17.59 -25.80
N VAL A 89 -4.24 16.96 -25.54
CA VAL A 89 -3.68 15.89 -26.39
C VAL A 89 -4.63 14.69 -26.50
N ALA A 90 -5.24 14.25 -25.40
CA ALA A 90 -6.24 13.18 -25.41
C ALA A 90 -7.47 13.56 -26.26
N GLY A 91 -7.90 14.82 -26.22
CA GLY A 91 -8.91 15.37 -27.12
C GLY A 91 -8.49 15.25 -28.59
N LYS A 92 -7.29 15.72 -28.93
CA LYS A 92 -6.72 15.61 -30.30
C LYS A 92 -6.65 14.16 -30.78
N TRP A 93 -6.33 13.20 -29.91
CA TRP A 93 -6.30 11.77 -30.26
C TRP A 93 -7.71 11.20 -30.54
N LYS A 94 -8.72 11.63 -29.78
CA LYS A 94 -10.12 11.20 -29.97
C LYS A 94 -10.70 11.70 -31.30
N THR A 95 -10.20 12.82 -31.82
CA THR A 95 -10.57 13.37 -33.13
C THR A 95 -9.55 13.06 -34.24
N ALA A 96 -8.48 12.31 -33.94
CA ALA A 96 -7.44 12.01 -34.92
C ALA A 96 -7.94 11.04 -36.00
N ASP A 97 -7.45 11.25 -37.22
CA ASP A 97 -7.75 10.40 -38.37
C ASP A 97 -7.27 8.96 -38.17
N ASP A 98 -7.94 8.02 -38.83
CA ASP A 98 -7.59 6.61 -38.76
C ASP A 98 -6.18 6.32 -39.30
N VAL A 99 -5.69 7.12 -40.26
CA VAL A 99 -4.31 7.02 -40.76
C VAL A 99 -3.31 7.28 -39.63
N THR A 100 -3.52 8.35 -38.86
CA THR A 100 -2.66 8.69 -37.72
C THR A 100 -2.77 7.62 -36.65
N ARG A 101 -3.97 7.14 -36.33
CA ARG A 101 -4.17 6.06 -35.35
C ARG A 101 -3.46 4.78 -35.76
N ASN A 102 -3.61 4.37 -37.01
CA ASN A 102 -3.01 3.16 -37.55
C ASN A 102 -1.48 3.24 -37.55
N LYS A 103 -0.91 4.41 -37.89
CA LYS A 103 0.54 4.65 -37.80
C LYS A 103 1.06 4.38 -36.38
N TYR A 104 0.44 4.99 -35.37
CA TYR A 104 0.89 4.80 -33.98
C TYR A 104 0.54 3.42 -33.42
N ALA A 105 -0.52 2.77 -33.90
CA ALA A 105 -0.83 1.38 -33.56
C ALA A 105 0.23 0.41 -34.13
N ALA A 106 0.66 0.61 -35.38
CA ALA A 106 1.73 -0.18 -36.00
C ALA A 106 3.06 0.01 -35.26
N LEU A 107 3.43 1.26 -34.94
CA LEU A 107 4.64 1.54 -34.15
C LEU A 107 4.58 0.91 -32.75
N ALA A 108 3.43 0.98 -32.07
CA ALA A 108 3.27 0.35 -30.76
C ALA A 108 3.39 -1.17 -30.84
N ARG A 109 2.85 -1.79 -31.90
CA ARG A 109 2.95 -3.23 -32.15
C ARG A 109 4.40 -3.66 -32.39
N GLU A 110 5.13 -2.95 -33.25
CA GLU A 110 6.55 -3.24 -33.52
C GLU A 110 7.39 -3.18 -32.22
N ARG A 111 7.19 -2.12 -31.42
CA ARG A 111 7.87 -1.96 -30.13
C ARG A 111 7.49 -3.06 -29.14
N PHE A 112 6.24 -3.52 -29.17
CA PHE A 112 5.78 -4.63 -28.34
C PHE A 112 6.43 -5.96 -28.75
N GLU A 113 6.51 -6.25 -30.05
CA GLU A 113 7.17 -7.45 -30.56
C GLU A 113 8.67 -7.47 -30.22
N GLN A 114 9.36 -6.32 -30.29
CA GLN A 114 10.75 -6.18 -29.81
C GLN A 114 10.85 -6.45 -28.30
N TYR A 115 9.97 -5.84 -27.52
CA TYR A 115 9.91 -6.05 -26.07
C TYR A 115 9.65 -7.51 -25.69
N GLU A 116 8.80 -8.23 -26.41
CA GLU A 116 8.53 -9.64 -26.12
C GLU A 116 9.76 -10.52 -26.34
N LYS A 117 10.55 -10.24 -27.39
CA LYS A 117 11.83 -10.91 -27.64
C LYS A 117 12.84 -10.62 -26.53
N GLU A 118 13.00 -9.34 -26.17
CA GLU A 118 13.89 -8.92 -25.08
C GLU A 118 13.47 -9.50 -23.73
N LYS A 119 12.17 -9.52 -23.44
CA LYS A 119 11.60 -10.09 -22.22
C LYS A 119 11.83 -11.59 -22.17
N ALA A 120 11.61 -12.31 -23.28
CA ALA A 120 11.87 -13.75 -23.35
C ALA A 120 13.35 -14.04 -23.08
N ALA A 121 14.26 -13.32 -23.73
CA ALA A 121 15.70 -13.43 -23.52
C ALA A 121 16.10 -13.09 -22.07
N TYR A 122 15.54 -12.03 -21.50
CA TYR A 122 15.76 -11.67 -20.09
C TYR A 122 15.29 -12.78 -19.15
N THR A 123 14.11 -13.34 -19.40
CA THR A 123 13.59 -14.43 -18.57
C THR A 123 14.38 -15.73 -18.72
N SER A 124 14.95 -16.04 -19.89
CA SER A 124 15.77 -17.25 -20.03
C SER A 124 17.13 -17.11 -19.37
N GLN A 125 17.71 -15.90 -19.33
CA GLN A 125 19.01 -15.63 -18.73
C GLN A 125 19.02 -15.58 -17.18
N LEU A 126 17.85 -15.45 -16.55
CA LEU A 126 17.76 -15.35 -15.08
C LEU A 126 18.06 -16.69 -14.39
N THR A 127 18.86 -16.65 -13.33
CA THR A 127 18.99 -17.79 -12.40
C THR A 127 17.77 -17.87 -11.48
N GLU A 128 17.51 -19.03 -10.89
CA GLU A 128 16.37 -19.22 -9.97
C GLU A 128 16.41 -18.24 -8.80
N GLN A 129 17.58 -18.06 -8.20
CA GLN A 129 17.80 -17.08 -7.13
C GLN A 129 17.44 -15.64 -7.55
N GLN A 130 17.73 -15.25 -8.80
CA GLN A 130 17.35 -13.93 -9.31
C GLN A 130 15.84 -13.83 -9.57
N ARG A 131 15.17 -14.90 -9.99
CA ARG A 131 13.70 -14.94 -10.17
C ARG A 131 12.99 -14.78 -8.83
N GLU A 132 13.41 -15.51 -7.80
CA GLU A 132 12.86 -15.42 -6.45
C GLU A 132 13.04 -14.01 -5.87
N ALA A 133 14.24 -13.44 -6.01
CA ALA A 133 14.50 -12.06 -5.58
C ALA A 133 13.63 -11.03 -6.32
N LEU A 134 13.36 -11.23 -7.61
CA LEU A 134 12.43 -10.37 -8.37
C LEU A 134 10.98 -10.49 -7.88
N GLU A 135 10.51 -11.69 -7.57
CA GLU A 135 9.17 -11.91 -7.01
C GLU A 135 9.05 -11.35 -5.60
N GLU A 136 10.08 -11.48 -4.74
CA GLU A 136 10.10 -10.85 -3.43
C GLU A 136 9.93 -9.32 -3.57
N VAL A 137 10.74 -8.67 -4.42
CA VAL A 137 10.63 -7.23 -4.69
C VAL A 137 9.24 -6.85 -5.21
N ARG A 138 8.63 -7.69 -6.06
CA ARG A 138 7.27 -7.49 -6.58
C ARG A 138 6.22 -7.58 -5.48
N LEU A 139 6.30 -8.58 -4.61
CA LEU A 139 5.42 -8.76 -3.47
C LEU A 139 5.56 -7.58 -2.49
N ASP A 140 6.78 -7.16 -2.22
CA ASP A 140 7.09 -6.05 -1.34
C ASP A 140 6.44 -4.72 -1.79
N LYS A 141 6.48 -4.46 -3.11
CA LYS A 141 5.79 -3.31 -3.73
C LYS A 141 4.27 -3.43 -3.59
N LYS A 142 3.70 -4.61 -3.84
CA LYS A 142 2.25 -4.86 -3.67
C LYS A 142 1.82 -4.65 -2.23
N LEU A 143 2.56 -5.20 -1.26
CA LEU A 143 2.27 -5.05 0.17
C LEU A 143 2.29 -3.59 0.60
N LYS A 144 3.28 -2.81 0.15
CA LYS A 144 3.36 -1.35 0.42
C LYS A 144 2.15 -0.59 -0.12
N ILE A 145 1.72 -0.88 -1.36
CA ILE A 145 0.54 -0.26 -1.97
C ILE A 145 -0.74 -0.66 -1.23
N THR A 146 -0.93 -1.95 -0.93
CA THR A 146 -2.11 -2.45 -0.22
C THR A 146 -2.21 -1.86 1.18
N LYS A 147 -1.10 -1.80 1.92
CA LYS A 147 -1.04 -1.18 3.25
C LYS A 147 -1.37 0.32 3.20
N ARG A 148 -0.87 1.05 2.20
CA ARG A 148 -1.23 2.46 2.00
C ARG A 148 -2.73 2.62 1.74
N ARG A 149 -3.31 1.86 0.80
CA ARG A 149 -4.74 1.89 0.49
C ARG A 149 -5.60 1.56 1.71
N LEU A 150 -5.18 0.58 2.51
CA LEU A 150 -5.87 0.20 3.74
C LEU A 150 -5.82 1.34 4.77
N ASN A 151 -4.66 1.99 4.95
CA ASN A 151 -4.55 3.14 5.83
C ASN A 151 -5.38 4.35 5.36
N ASP A 152 -5.51 4.57 4.05
CA ASP A 152 -6.31 5.66 3.51
C ASP A 152 -7.81 5.40 3.72
N LYS A 153 -8.28 4.16 3.48
CA LYS A 153 -9.64 3.73 3.87
C LYS A 153 -9.89 3.87 5.37
N LEU A 154 -8.90 3.57 6.19
CA LEU A 154 -9.01 3.68 7.64
C LEU A 154 -9.20 5.14 8.11
N LYS A 155 -8.62 6.10 7.38
CA LYS A 155 -8.82 7.53 7.62
C LYS A 155 -10.19 8.00 7.15
N GLU A 156 -10.66 7.49 6.01
CA GLU A 156 -11.99 7.79 5.47
C GLU A 156 -13.11 7.33 6.41
N LEU A 157 -12.93 6.19 7.08
CA LEU A 157 -13.87 5.68 8.09
C LEU A 157 -13.79 6.42 9.45
N ASP A 158 -13.14 7.58 9.49
CA ASP A 158 -12.90 8.40 10.70
C ASP A 158 -12.46 7.58 11.91
N LYS A 159 -11.66 6.53 11.69
CA LYS A 159 -11.19 5.70 12.80
C LYS A 159 -10.44 6.59 13.78
N PRO A 160 -10.83 6.58 15.08
CA PRO A 160 -10.19 7.44 16.06
C PRO A 160 -8.69 7.17 16.09
N LYS A 161 -7.90 8.25 16.06
CA LYS A 161 -6.46 8.16 16.28
C LYS A 161 -6.23 7.51 17.65
N ALA A 162 -5.32 6.56 17.71
CA ALA A 162 -4.96 5.92 18.97
C ALA A 162 -4.53 6.97 20.01
N ALA A 163 -4.81 6.68 21.28
CA ALA A 163 -4.40 7.55 22.38
C ALA A 163 -2.90 7.83 22.30
N GLN A 164 -2.52 9.11 22.42
CA GLN A 164 -1.13 9.51 22.40
C GLN A 164 -0.42 8.96 23.63
N SER A 165 0.76 8.38 23.44
CA SER A 165 1.62 7.96 24.55
C SER A 165 2.11 9.18 25.32
N ALA A 166 2.41 9.01 26.62
CA ALA A 166 3.03 10.02 27.47
C ALA A 166 4.26 10.69 26.81
N TYR A 167 5.09 9.90 26.12
CA TYR A 167 6.22 10.42 25.36
C TYR A 167 5.82 11.35 24.20
N VAL A 168 4.71 11.05 23.51
CA VAL A 168 4.23 11.86 22.37
C VAL A 168 3.70 13.20 22.86
N LEU A 169 3.01 13.22 24.01
CA LEU A 169 2.53 14.44 24.66
C LEU A 169 3.71 15.34 25.06
N PHE A 170 4.69 14.78 25.76
CA PHE A 170 5.95 15.46 26.08
C PHE A 170 6.67 15.98 24.83
N SER A 171 6.78 15.15 23.78
CA SER A 171 7.44 15.53 22.54
C SER A 171 6.73 16.68 21.83
N ASN A 172 5.39 16.74 21.88
CA ASN A 172 4.61 17.83 21.31
C ASN A 172 4.84 19.15 22.04
N GLU A 173 4.90 19.12 23.38
CA GLU A 173 5.19 20.30 24.21
C GLU A 173 6.59 20.85 23.95
N MET A 174 7.57 19.96 23.89
CA MET A 174 8.97 20.35 23.74
C MET A 174 9.32 20.70 22.29
N ARG A 175 8.63 20.13 21.28
CA ARG A 175 8.78 20.54 19.88
C ARG A 175 8.30 21.97 19.64
N LYS A 176 7.27 22.45 20.37
CA LYS A 176 6.85 23.87 20.33
C LYS A 176 7.97 24.81 20.79
N LYS A 177 8.80 24.37 21.73
CA LYS A 177 9.94 25.16 22.26
C LYS A 177 11.18 25.10 21.36
N LEU A 178 11.26 24.14 20.45
CA LEU A 178 12.42 23.86 19.61
C LEU A 178 12.05 23.94 18.12
N GLN A 179 11.31 24.98 17.74
CA GLN A 179 10.77 25.13 16.38
C GLN A 179 11.84 25.46 15.33
N ASP A 180 12.97 26.04 15.76
CA ASP A 180 14.00 26.57 14.85
C ASP A 180 14.99 25.52 14.32
N LYS A 181 15.03 24.34 14.93
CA LYS A 181 15.97 23.27 14.57
C LYS A 181 15.36 22.29 13.58
N PRO A 182 16.17 21.65 12.72
CA PRO A 182 15.66 20.64 11.81
C PRO A 182 14.96 19.51 12.59
N PRO A 183 13.76 19.07 12.19
CA PRO A 183 12.93 18.14 12.97
C PRO A 183 13.62 16.84 13.38
N LYS A 184 14.61 16.39 12.59
CA LYS A 184 15.42 15.19 12.88
C LYS A 184 16.28 15.36 14.12
N GLU A 185 16.94 16.50 14.27
CA GLU A 185 17.78 16.79 15.43
C GLU A 185 16.95 17.03 16.69
N VAL A 186 15.83 17.73 16.53
CA VAL A 186 14.85 17.92 17.62
C VAL A 186 14.40 16.56 18.14
N MET A 187 14.05 15.61 17.27
CA MET A 187 13.63 14.26 17.71
C MET A 187 14.72 13.50 18.48
N THR A 188 15.98 13.63 18.07
CA THR A 188 17.12 13.03 18.78
C THR A 188 17.30 13.66 20.16
N GLN A 189 17.24 14.99 20.25
CA GLN A 189 17.33 15.73 21.52
C GLN A 189 16.17 15.37 22.47
N LEU A 190 14.94 15.30 21.96
CA LEU A 190 13.76 14.90 22.72
C LEU A 190 13.89 13.49 23.30
N GLY A 191 14.44 12.54 22.51
CA GLY A 191 14.69 11.18 22.98
C GLY A 191 15.72 11.13 24.10
N ALA A 192 16.79 11.95 24.03
CA ALA A 192 17.78 12.06 25.10
C ALA A 192 17.18 12.70 26.36
N MET A 193 16.43 13.79 26.21
CA MET A 193 15.75 14.48 27.31
C MET A 193 14.75 13.55 28.01
N TRP A 194 13.92 12.81 27.26
CA TRP A 194 12.95 11.87 27.84
C TRP A 194 13.59 10.76 28.68
N LYS A 195 14.79 10.29 28.29
CA LYS A 195 15.53 9.29 29.08
C LYS A 195 16.02 9.84 30.41
N GLN A 196 16.36 11.13 30.47
CA GLN A 196 16.85 11.81 31.67
C GLN A 196 15.73 12.29 32.59
N LEU A 197 14.47 12.29 32.14
CA LEU A 197 13.34 12.73 32.97
C LEU A 197 13.04 11.73 34.11
N PRO A 198 12.74 12.23 35.33
CA PRO A 198 12.27 11.39 36.43
C PRO A 198 10.91 10.76 36.09
N GLU A 199 10.67 9.54 36.60
CA GLU A 199 9.51 8.72 36.24
C GLU A 199 8.17 9.39 36.55
N GLU A 200 8.13 10.26 37.56
CA GLU A 200 6.96 11.04 37.97
C GLU A 200 6.44 11.93 36.83
N LYS A 201 7.33 12.63 36.13
CA LYS A 201 6.95 13.52 35.01
C LYS A 201 6.52 12.73 33.77
N LYS A 202 6.95 11.48 33.65
CA LYS A 202 6.49 10.55 32.60
C LYS A 202 5.08 10.04 32.87
N GLN A 203 4.68 9.91 34.13
CA GLN A 203 3.34 9.48 34.54
C GLN A 203 2.30 10.60 34.49
N VAL A 204 2.63 11.84 34.88
CA VAL A 204 1.71 12.99 34.84
C VAL A 204 1.22 13.28 33.41
N SER A 205 2.07 13.02 32.42
CA SER A 205 1.71 13.12 31.00
C SER A 205 0.62 12.12 30.56
N HIS A 206 0.24 11.15 31.40
CA HIS A 206 -0.86 10.21 31.13
C HIS A 206 -2.25 10.81 31.45
N PHE A 207 -2.32 11.87 32.27
CA PHE A 207 -3.57 12.44 32.81
C PHE A 207 -3.92 13.84 32.28
N GLY A 208 -3.14 14.38 31.32
CA GLY A 208 -3.29 15.74 30.79
C GLY A 208 -4.49 16.02 29.87
N LYS A 209 -5.62 15.33 30.07
CA LYS A 209 -6.93 15.71 29.51
C LYS A 209 -8.01 15.55 30.57
N HIS A 210 -7.91 16.34 31.64
CA HIS A 210 -9.10 16.69 32.41
C HIS A 210 -9.71 17.94 31.76
N PHE A 211 -10.87 17.70 31.13
CA PHE A 211 -11.90 18.62 30.62
C PHE A 211 -11.47 19.82 29.75
#